data_AF-A0A2E1M457-F1
#
_entry.id   AF-A0A2E1M457-F1
#
_cell.length_a   1.000
_cell.length_b   1.000
_cell.length_c   1.000
_cell.angle_alpha   90.00
_cell.angle_beta   90.00
_cell.angle_gamma   90.00
#
_symmetry.space_group_name_H-M   'P 1'
#
loop_
_entity.id
_entity.type
_entity.pdbx_description
1 polymer ?
#
loop_
_entity_poly.entity_id
_entity_poly.type
_entity_poly.pdbx_seq_one_letter_code
_entity_poly.pdbx_strand_id
1 'polypeptide(L)' 'MGTKERLVLEILERNPSASADWLKAFNVDELKEYLEHLRWSSGPRDEGWCAARDERSVA' A
#
# COMPACT_ATOMS: atom_id res chain seq x y z
N MET A 1 -17.38 10.33 13.09
CA MET A 1 -16.36 9.70 12.25
C MET A 1 -16.19 8.26 12.71
N GLY A 2 -16.63 7.29 11.92
CA GLY A 2 -16.38 5.88 12.21
C GLY A 2 -14.92 5.53 11.98
N THR A 3 -14.37 4.61 12.78
CA THR A 3 -12.98 4.13 12.67
C THR A 3 -12.63 3.67 11.25
N LYS A 4 -13.60 3.14 10.51
CA LYS A 4 -13.46 2.72 9.10
C LYS A 4 -13.21 3.90 8.14
N GLU A 5 -13.97 4.98 8.25
CA GLU A 5 -13.83 6.16 7.38
C GLU A 5 -12.44 6.79 7.54
N ARG A 6 -11.93 6.82 8.78
CA ARG A 6 -10.58 7.31 9.07
C ARG A 6 -9.50 6.48 8.37
N LEU A 7 -9.62 5.14 8.42
CA LEU A 7 -8.68 4.25 7.75
C LEU A 7 -8.69 4.42 6.23
N VAL A 8 -9.88 4.55 5.63
CA VAL A 8 -10.01 4.79 4.19
C VAL A 8 -9.32 6.10 3.79
N LEU A 9 -9.49 7.17 4.58
CA LEU A 9 -8.79 8.44 4.32
C LEU A 9 -7.27 8.28 4.46
N GLU A 10 -6.77 7.65 5.52
CA GLU A 10 -5.32 7.41 5.70
C GLU A 10 -4.71 6.58 4.54
N ILE A 11 -5.46 5.61 4.02
CA ILE A 11 -5.05 4.82 2.87
C ILE A 11 -4.99 5.68 1.60
N LEU A 12 -6.01 6.52 1.36
CA LEU A 12 -6.07 7.41 0.20
C LEU A 12 -5.00 8.50 0.25
N GLU A 13 -4.65 8.99 1.44
CA GLU A 13 -3.54 9.95 1.63
C GLU A 13 -2.19 9.35 1.23
N ARG A 14 -1.99 8.04 1.44
CA ARG A 14 -0.77 7.32 1.03
C ARG A 14 -0.82 6.80 -0.40
N ASN A 15 -1.99 6.40 -0.86
CA ASN A 15 -2.23 5.86 -2.19
C ASN A 15 -3.46 6.55 -2.81
N PRO A 16 -3.29 7.76 -3.38
CA PRO A 16 -4.40 8.52 -3.97
C PRO A 16 -4.98 7.85 -5.22
N SER A 17 -4.31 6.83 -5.76
CA SER A 17 -4.80 6.03 -6.87
C SER A 17 -5.77 4.92 -6.44
N ALA A 18 -5.88 4.63 -5.14
CA ALA A 18 -6.85 3.66 -4.64
C ALA A 18 -8.28 4.20 -4.74
N SER A 19 -9.24 3.31 -5.03
CA SER A 19 -10.66 3.70 -5.08
C SER A 19 -11.29 3.64 -3.70
N ALA A 20 -11.86 4.76 -3.25
CA ALA A 20 -12.56 4.85 -1.97
C ALA A 20 -13.74 3.88 -1.86
N ASP A 21 -14.44 3.64 -2.98
CA ASP A 21 -15.58 2.71 -3.04
C ASP A 21 -15.14 1.26 -2.85
N TRP A 22 -14.01 0.90 -3.49
CA TRP A 22 -13.37 -0.40 -3.31
C TRP A 22 -12.91 -0.59 -1.85
N LEU A 23 -12.31 0.42 -1.23
CA LEU A 23 -11.89 0.38 0.18
C LEU A 23 -13.06 0.24 1.16
N LYS A 24 -14.25 0.77 0.82
CA LYS A 24 -15.44 0.62 1.66
C LYS A 24 -15.97 -0.81 1.70
N ALA A 25 -15.61 -1.67 0.75
CA ALA A 25 -15.99 -3.08 0.76
C ALA A 25 -15.28 -3.90 1.85
N PHE A 26 -14.11 -3.44 2.32
CA PHE A 26 -13.28 -4.14 3.31
C PHE A 26 -13.66 -3.82 4.75
N ASN A 27 -13.36 -4.73 5.67
CA ASN A 27 -13.56 -4.52 7.09
C ASN A 27 -12.43 -3.69 7.72
N VAL A 28 -12.62 -3.27 8.96
CA VAL A 28 -11.66 -2.43 9.69
C VAL A 28 -10.29 -3.10 9.83
N ASP A 29 -10.25 -4.40 10.12
CA ASP A 29 -8.99 -5.13 10.23
C ASP A 29 -8.26 -5.25 8.88
N GLU A 30 -8.96 -5.60 7.81
CA GLU A 30 -8.38 -5.65 6.46
C GLU A 30 -7.80 -4.28 6.02
N LEU A 31 -8.50 -3.19 6.35
CA LEU A 31 -8.00 -1.83 6.08
C LEU A 31 -6.76 -1.49 6.92
N LYS A 32 -6.67 -1.97 8.17
CA LYS A 32 -5.46 -1.80 8.99
C LYS A 32 -4.28 -2.58 8.41
N GLU A 33 -4.49 -3.83 8.02
CA GLU A 33 -3.45 -4.65 7.40
C GLU A 33 -2.97 -4.03 6.09
N TYR A 34 -3.89 -3.51 5.27
CA TYR A 34 -3.54 -2.82 4.03
C TYR A 34 -2.77 -1.52 4.29
N LEU A 35 -3.20 -0.72 5.27
CA LEU A 35 -2.50 0.51 5.66
C LEU A 35 -1.11 0.22 6.23
N GLU A 36 -0.96 -0.85 7.00
CA GLU A 36 0.32 -1.33 7.50
C GLU A 36 1.21 -1.76 6.33
N HIS A 37 0.70 -2.55 5.39
CA HIS A 37 1.42 -2.92 4.17
C HIS A 37 1.88 -1.69 3.38
N LEU A 38 1.03 -0.67 3.23
CA LEU A 38 1.41 0.60 2.59
C LEU A 38 2.53 1.35 3.36
N ARG A 39 2.58 1.23 4.69
CA ARG A 39 3.66 1.81 5.51
C ARG A 39 4.99 1.10 5.28
N TRP A 40 4.97 -0.23 5.17
CA TRP A 40 6.16 -1.03 4.86
C TRP A 40 6.64 -0.83 3.41
N SER A 41 5.71 -0.82 2.45
CA SER A 41 6.02 -0.65 1.02
C SER A 41 6.37 0.80 0.66
N SER A 42 5.94 1.79 1.43
CA SER A 42 6.42 3.18 1.35
C SER A 42 7.64 3.44 2.26
N GLY A 43 8.44 2.42 2.56
CA GLY A 43 9.82 2.60 2.99
C GLY A 43 10.57 3.51 2.00
N PRO A 44 11.66 4.19 2.43
CA PRO A 44 12.29 5.26 1.68
C PRO A 44 12.56 4.79 0.27
N ARG A 45 11.76 5.28 -0.70
CA ARG A 45 11.84 5.10 -2.14
C ARG A 45 13.04 4.25 -2.52
N ASP A 46 12.94 2.94 -2.33
CA ASP A 46 14.09 2.07 -2.56
C ASP A 46 14.19 2.00 -4.08
N GLU A 47 15.05 2.87 -4.59
CA GLU A 47 15.47 2.99 -5.99
C GLU A 47 16.00 1.63 -6.52
N GLY A 48 16.06 0.58 -5.69
CA GLY A 48 16.47 -0.78 -6.02
C GLY A 48 15.37 -1.79 -6.41
N TRP A 49 14.07 -1.52 -6.24
CA TRP A 49 13.02 -2.51 -6.62
C TRP A 49 12.71 -2.61 -8.13
N CYS A 50 13.48 -1.91 -8.97
CA CYS A 50 13.56 -2.13 -10.42
C CYS A 50 14.96 -2.57 -10.90
N ALA A 51 15.92 -2.82 -10.01
CA ALA A 51 17.31 -3.12 -10.39
C ALA A 51 17.76 -4.56 -10.06
N ALA A 52 16.86 -5.53 -10.11
CA ALA A 52 17.22 -6.95 -9.95
C ALA A 52 16.44 -7.88 -10.89
N ARG A 53 16.38 -7.56 -12.19
CA ARG A 53 16.06 -8.54 -13.25
C ARG A 53 16.97 -8.50 -14.48
N ASP A 54 18.11 -7.83 -14.37
CA ASP A 54 19.31 -8.06 -15.16
C ASP A 54 20.37 -8.43 -14.12
N GLU A 55 21.11 -9.54 -14.13
CA GLU A 55 21.58 -10.36 -15.23
C GLU A 55 21.68 -11.80 -14.73
N ARG A 56 21.03 -12.76 -15.41
CA ARG A 56 21.45 -14.16 -15.30
C ARG A 56 22.78 -14.31 -16.05
N SER A 57 23.87 -13.86 -15.43
CA SER A 57 25.19 -14.41 -15.72
C SER A 57 25.22 -15.84 -15.20
N VAL A 58 25.08 -16.81 -16.10
CA VAL A 58 25.63 -18.16 -15.90
C VAL A 58 26.29 -18.55 -17.22
N ALA A 59 27.62 -18.42 -17.20
CA ALA A 59 28.67 -19.18 -17.88
C ALA A 59 28.46 -19.64 -19.33
#